data_AF-A0A6A4QR79-F1
#
_entry.id   AF-A0A6A4QR79-F1
#
_cell.length_a   1.000
_cell.length_b   1.000
_cell.length_c   1.000
_cell.angle_alpha   90.00
_cell.angle_beta   90.00
_cell.angle_gamma   90.00
#
_symmetry.space_group_name_H-M   'P 1'
#
loop_
_entity.id
_entity.type
_entity.pdbx_description
1 polymer ?
#
loop_
_entity_poly.entity_id
_entity_poly.type
_entity_poly.pdbx_seq_one_letter_code
_entity_poly.pdbx_strand_id
1 'polypeptide(L)' 'MEKYLRDNFSVDHKHPSNTALLRWRSAVSVVKNPRRRFRMVANLAQRADADKKRKKLQVIPFHSLFLTLLL' A
#
# COMPACT_ATOMS: atom_id res chain seq x y z
N MET A 1 19.64 1.66 43.45
CA MET A 1 19.23 1.33 42.06
C MET A 1 19.04 2.58 41.21
N GLU A 2 18.27 3.57 41.67
CA GLU A 2 17.93 4.78 40.90
C GLU A 2 19.14 5.60 40.42
N LYS A 3 20.15 5.77 41.28
CA LYS A 3 21.40 6.46 40.91
C LYS A 3 22.12 5.79 39.73
N TYR A 4 22.22 4.45 39.75
CA TYR A 4 22.82 3.69 38.65
C TYR A 4 22.04 3.85 37.34
N LEU A 5 20.71 3.83 37.41
CA LEU A 5 19.87 4.01 36.22
C LEU A 5 20.01 5.42 35.62
N ARG A 6 20.08 6.45 36.47
CA ARG A 6 20.23 7.85 36.04
C ARG A 6 21.60 8.16 35.46
N ASP A 7 22.66 7.56 36.01
CA ASP A 7 24.03 7.80 35.58
C ASP A 7 24.37 7.03 34.28
N ASN A 8 23.73 5.88 34.02
CA ASN A 8 24.08 5.01 32.89
C ASN A 8 23.08 5.01 31.73
N PHE A 9 21.83 5.44 31.94
CA PHE A 9 20.79 5.39 30.90
C PHE A 9 20.14 6.76 30.69
N SER A 10 20.30 7.30 29.48
CA SER A 10 19.47 8.40 28.98
C SER A 10 18.23 7.83 28.30
N VAL A 11 17.17 7.58 29.08
CA VAL A 11 15.90 7.06 28.56
C VAL A 11 14.96 8.21 28.25
N ASP A 12 14.40 8.23 27.05
CA ASP A 12 13.38 9.21 26.68
C ASP A 12 12.10 9.03 27.51
N HIS A 13 11.40 10.14 27.76
CA HIS A 13 10.14 10.12 28.47
C HIS A 13 9.10 9.26 27.74
N LYS A 14 8.28 8.52 28.51
CA LYS A 14 7.22 7.65 27.97
C LYS A 14 6.25 8.38 27.04
N HIS A 15 6.03 9.66 27.29
CA HIS A 15 5.15 10.54 26.52
C HIS A 15 5.96 11.73 25.98
N PRO A 16 6.63 11.57 24.83
CA PRO A 16 7.41 12.65 24.23
C PRO A 16 6.48 13.77 23.73
N SER A 17 7.05 14.97 23.57
CA SER A 17 6.31 16.12 23.07
C SER A 17 5.76 15.88 21.65
N ASN A 18 4.69 16.60 21.29
CA ASN A 18 4.10 16.52 19.95
C ASN A 18 5.14 16.81 18.84
N THR A 19 6.09 17.71 19.09
CA THR A 19 7.16 18.04 18.14
C THR A 19 8.14 16.90 17.94
N ALA A 20 8.49 16.16 19.01
CA ALA A 20 9.32 14.96 18.91
C ALA A 20 8.61 13.83 18.15
N LEU A 21 7.32 13.63 18.38
CA LEU A 21 6.49 12.68 17.62
C LEU A 21 6.42 13.02 16.13
N LEU A 22 6.24 14.30 15.80
CA LEU A 22 6.21 14.76 14.41
C LEU A 22 7.55 14.54 13.70
N ARG A 23 8.68 14.86 14.36
CA ARG A 23 10.02 14.59 13.84
C ARG A 23 10.22 13.10 13.56
N TRP A 24 9.81 12.24 14.50
CA TRP A 24 9.90 10.80 14.33
C TRP A 24 9.05 10.30 13.16
N ARG A 25 7.79 10.73 13.05
CA ARG A 25 6.90 10.40 11.93
C ARG A 25 7.47 10.86 10.59
N SER A 26 8.02 12.07 10.53
CA SER A 26 8.67 12.61 9.34
C SER A 26 9.88 11.76 8.93
N ALA A 27 10.76 11.41 9.89
CA ALA A 27 11.95 10.60 9.64
C ALA A 27 11.61 9.19 9.14
N VAL A 28 10.59 8.55 9.72
CA VAL A 28 10.17 7.19 9.33
C VAL A 28 9.37 7.17 8.02
N SER A 29 8.74 8.29 7.65
CA SER A 29 7.94 8.39 6.41
C SER A 29 8.77 8.20 5.13
N VAL A 30 10.02 8.65 5.15
CA VAL A 30 10.93 8.61 3.99
C VAL A 30 11.62 7.24 3.87
N VAL A 31 11.99 6.62 5.00
CA VAL A 31 12.97 5.52 5.00
C VAL A 31 12.35 4.12 5.00
N LYS A 32 11.09 3.92 5.45
CA LYS A 32 10.60 2.55 5.73
C LYS A 32 9.49 1.99 4.85
N ASN A 33 8.96 2.72 3.85
CA ASN A 33 7.85 2.13 3.09
C ASN A 33 7.60 2.48 1.61
N PRO A 34 8.63 2.63 0.75
CA PRO A 34 8.40 2.67 -0.70
C PRO A 34 7.82 1.34 -1.23
N ARG A 35 8.34 0.19 -0.79
CA ARG A 35 7.96 -1.14 -1.33
C ARG A 35 6.57 -1.65 -0.89
N ARG A 36 6.02 -1.31 0.29
CA ARG A 36 4.57 -1.62 0.54
C ARG A 36 3.65 -0.60 -0.13
N ARG A 37 4.02 0.68 -0.24
CA ARG A 37 3.20 1.68 -0.95
C ARG A 37 3.05 1.34 -2.44
N PHE A 38 4.09 0.77 -3.04
CA PHE A 38 4.14 0.46 -4.46
C PHE A 38 4.20 -1.03 -4.76
N ARG A 39 3.59 -1.88 -3.92
CA ARG A 39 3.55 -3.34 -4.12
C ARG A 39 2.98 -3.77 -5.47
N MET A 40 2.21 -2.89 -6.11
CA MET A 40 1.52 -3.14 -7.38
C MET A 40 1.94 -2.20 -8.51
N VAL A 41 2.98 -1.37 -8.34
CA VAL A 41 3.43 -0.45 -9.42
C VAL A 41 3.95 -1.21 -10.62
N ALA A 42 4.70 -2.29 -10.39
CA ALA A 42 5.17 -3.18 -11.45
C ALA A 42 4.03 -3.80 -12.28
N ASN A 43 2.83 -3.90 -11.72
CA ASN A 43 1.68 -4.56 -12.34
C ASN A 43 0.59 -3.58 -12.82
N LEU A 44 0.86 -2.27 -12.89
CA LEU A 44 -0.13 -1.29 -13.35
C LEU A 44 -0.52 -1.51 -14.80
N ALA A 45 0.46 -1.73 -15.69
CA ALA A 45 0.21 -2.03 -17.10
C ALA A 45 -0.59 -3.33 -17.27
N GLN A 46 -0.19 -4.39 -16.57
CA GLN A 46 -0.87 -5.69 -16.61
C GLN A 46 -2.32 -5.61 -16.11
N ARG A 47 -2.60 -4.77 -15.11
CA ARG A 47 -3.96 -4.52 -14.61
C ARG A 47 -4.82 -3.77 -15.62
N ALA A 48 -4.27 -2.72 -16.24
CA ALA A 48 -4.98 -1.99 -17.29
C ALA A 48 -5.35 -2.91 -18.46
N ASP A 49 -4.44 -3.80 -18.86
CA ASP A 49 -4.69 -4.79 -19.90
C ASP A 49 -5.73 -5.84 -19.47
N ALA A 50 -5.68 -6.32 -18.23
CA ALA A 50 -6.65 -7.25 -17.68
C ALA A 50 -8.06 -6.65 -17.62
N ASP A 51 -8.19 -5.38 -17.21
CA ASP A 51 -9.46 -4.65 -17.18
C ASP A 51 -10.04 -4.45 -18.59
N LYS A 52 -9.18 -4.14 -19.56
CA LYS A 52 -9.58 -4.03 -20.97
C LYS A 52 -10.11 -5.36 -21.51
N LYS A 53 -9.43 -6.47 -21.21
CA LYS A 53 -9.88 -7.83 -21.56
C LYS A 53 -11.21 -8.17 -20.89
N ARG A 54 -11.36 -7.90 -19.59
CA ARG A 54 -12.60 -8.13 -18.84
C ARG A 54 -13.77 -7.39 -19.47
N LYS A 55 -13.60 -6.09 -19.77
CA LYS A 55 -14.63 -5.29 -20.43
C LYS A 55 -15.02 -5.89 -21.78
N LYS A 56 -14.04 -6.26 -22.62
CA LYS A 56 -14.28 -6.89 -23.93
C LYS A 56 -15.12 -8.17 -23.84
N LEU A 57 -14.87 -9.01 -22.84
CA LEU A 57 -15.62 -10.25 -22.60
C LEU A 57 -17.03 -10.00 -22.04
N GLN A 58 -17.24 -8.91 -21.30
CA GLN A 58 -18.58 -8.53 -20.83
C GLN A 58 -19.46 -7.97 -21.96
N VAL A 59 -18.86 -7.46 -23.04
CA VAL A 59 -19.59 -7.02 -24.24
C VAL A 59 -19.85 -8.15 -25.23
N ILE A 60 -19.67 -9.44 -24.87
CA ILE A 60 -20.15 -10.55 -25.72
C ILE A 60 -21.62 -10.25 -25.99
N PRO A 61 -21.98 -9.88 -27.23
CA PRO A 61 -23.33 -9.46 -27.51
C PRO A 61 -24.17 -10.71 -27.33
N PHE A 62 -25.24 -10.63 -26.53
CA PHE A 62 -26.24 -11.70 -26.42
C PHE A 62 -26.70 -12.23 -27.80
N HIS A 63 -26.54 -11.43 -28.86
CA HIS A 63 -26.72 -11.81 -30.26
C HIS A 63 -25.83 -12.98 -30.74
N SER A 64 -24.62 -13.15 -30.23
CA SER A 64 -23.72 -14.21 -30.71
C SER A 64 -24.12 -15.60 -30.21
N LEU A 65 -24.85 -15.70 -29.09
CA LEU A 65 -25.36 -16.98 -28.58
C LEU A 65 -26.70 -17.36 -29.23
N PHE A 66 -27.44 -16.39 -29.78
CA PHE A 66 -28.69 -16.64 -30.50
C PHE A 66 -28.47 -17.13 -31.93
N LEU A 67 -27.40 -16.69 -32.60
CA LEU A 67 -27.11 -17.08 -33.99
C LEU A 67 -26.59 -18.52 -34.14
N THR A 68 -26.04 -19.11 -33.07
CA THR A 68 -25.51 -20.48 -33.07
C THR A 68 -26.54 -21.55 -32.74
N LEU A 69 -27.75 -21.17 -32.28
CA LEU A 69 -28.82 -22.11 -31.94
C LEU A 69 -29.92 -22.20 -33.01
N LEU A 70 -29.77 -21.45 -34.11
CA LEU A 70 -30.75 -21.34 -35.21
C LEU A 70 -30.19 -21.81 -36.56
N LEU A 71 -29.06 -22.53 -36.54
CA LEU A 71 -28.47 -23.26 -37.66
C LEU A 71 -28.29 -24.72 -37.29
#